data_AF-A0A420J1J1-F1
#
_entry.id   AF-A0A420J1J1-F1
#
_cell.length_a   1.000
_cell.length_b   1.000
_cell.length_c   1.000
_cell.angle_alpha   90.00
_cell.angle_beta   90.00
_cell.angle_gamma   90.00
#
_symmetry.space_group_name_H-M   'P 1'
#
loop_
_entity.id
_entity.type
_entity.pdbx_description
1 polymer ?
#
loop_
_entity_poly.entity_id
_entity_poly.type
_entity_poly.pdbx_seq_one_letter_code
_entity_poly.pdbx_strand_id
1 'polypeptide(L)'
;MSNGSSSKLLRSTSAKSRASEDFHEGQALLTRADHNRRYDGSNEDDEDYQEGENDDLLSSAGNLISSQTVADKPKEYRFRWPTLIGIFLAISFVCLIFLSIVVTPALLEEYAKKAVSVEPTKISIDSFTVKGFKARILADFKVDASRVLNRHVRLIGRFLTWNAREVEIKQSTVEVTLPDYNNTLVGIATIPGLVVEIRNGHMTSLDFNIDLELENIDGIRLVANDWLDGGLDRIHVVAKANFTLQSGLLSLGSQSISKDIIFEGKELPTIPRSYVDTINFREDTTPTYGNHTLVADVSIFIENSQPVEIEVPALDFQVLVHGCVAANLIEIASAVTSSTRFHPYSGAHLNVSGTVRDLPKSLVEPCPDSDLSPLDVLISDHIHGKNTTVFIRGSESPNHGMPDWISKILSKITVPIIIPGHQYDGFAKNFSLTNTEFSLPDFFAEPGSDRSYSHLSGKIIASVKIPQEINLNISVTELRAFINVLFKGMKFGEVNLDKWQKVECKIIEEQKDAGRFLKLQTLLRNAPVKITDDSVFAKFVESLLTEKEAIMIGIEALVDAQVSSVLGKILVKDIPAEGTVPINS
;
A
#
# COMPACT_ATOMS: atom_id res chain seq x y z
N MET A 1 -24.86 -36.84 -14.21
CA MET A 1 -23.84 -37.91 -14.38
C MET A 1 -22.56 -37.33 -13.81
N SER A 2 -22.11 -37.69 -12.61
CA SER A 2 -21.61 -39.00 -12.13
C SER A 2 -20.17 -39.28 -12.56
N ASN A 3 -19.39 -39.78 -11.60
CA ASN A 3 -17.96 -40.17 -11.65
C ASN A 3 -17.01 -38.96 -11.53
N GLY A 4 -16.21 -38.80 -10.46
CA GLY A 4 -16.11 -39.60 -9.24
C GLY A 4 -15.14 -40.79 -9.34
N SER A 5 -13.97 -40.65 -8.73
CA SER A 5 -13.02 -41.74 -8.42
C SER A 5 -12.19 -41.36 -7.19
N SER A 6 -11.88 -42.33 -6.33
CA SER A 6 -11.20 -42.11 -5.05
C SER A 6 -10.13 -43.16 -4.76
N SER A 7 -8.94 -42.71 -4.39
CA SER A 7 -7.91 -43.47 -3.65
C SER A 7 -7.39 -42.56 -2.54
N LYS A 8 -7.71 -42.74 -1.25
CA LYS A 8 -7.49 -43.86 -0.31
C LYS A 8 -6.02 -44.24 -0.05
N LEU A 9 -5.58 -43.82 1.13
CA LEU A 9 -4.75 -44.55 2.10
C LEU A 9 -3.29 -44.86 1.74
N LEU A 10 -2.39 -44.17 2.44
CA LEU A 10 -1.40 -44.85 3.28
C LEU A 10 -1.47 -44.28 4.71
N ARG A 11 -1.22 -45.13 5.70
CA ARG A 11 -1.27 -44.83 7.14
C ARG A 11 -0.08 -45.50 7.81
N SER A 12 0.81 -44.73 8.43
CA SER A 12 1.84 -45.23 9.34
C SER A 12 1.58 -44.69 10.76
N THR A 13 2.07 -45.42 11.76
CA THR A 13 1.81 -45.18 13.19
C THR A 13 2.97 -45.71 14.04
N SER A 14 3.10 -45.20 15.26
CA SER A 14 4.20 -45.47 16.22
C SER A 14 5.47 -44.64 15.94
N ALA A 15 6.28 -44.24 16.92
CA ALA A 15 6.30 -44.65 18.34
C ALA A 15 6.46 -43.49 19.34
N LYS A 16 6.18 -43.76 20.62
CA LYS A 16 6.54 -42.92 21.77
C LYS A 16 8.01 -43.15 22.16
N SER A 17 8.67 -42.11 22.65
CA SER A 17 9.79 -42.20 23.60
C SER A 17 9.69 -41.08 24.65
N ARG A 18 10.37 -41.25 25.79
CA ARG A 18 10.41 -40.32 26.93
C ARG A 18 11.76 -40.47 27.66
N ALA A 19 12.55 -39.42 27.67
CA ALA A 19 13.68 -39.10 28.57
C ALA A 19 14.07 -37.65 28.20
N SER A 20 14.10 -36.62 29.06
CA SER A 20 14.67 -36.42 30.41
C SER A 20 16.16 -36.05 30.40
N GLU A 21 16.50 -34.99 31.17
CA GLU A 21 17.85 -34.53 31.53
C GLU A 21 18.70 -33.89 30.40
N ASP A 22 19.56 -32.90 30.66
CA ASP A 22 19.49 -31.78 31.63
C ASP A 22 20.51 -30.67 31.24
N PHE A 23 20.53 -29.54 31.97
CA PHE A 23 21.63 -28.57 32.13
C PHE A 23 22.47 -28.08 30.91
N HIS A 24 22.47 -26.77 30.65
CA HIS A 24 23.50 -25.85 31.19
C HIS A 24 23.38 -24.41 30.65
N GLU A 25 23.48 -23.43 31.55
CA GLU A 25 24.02 -22.10 31.25
C GLU A 25 24.92 -21.64 32.42
N GLY A 26 25.82 -20.69 32.18
CA GLY A 26 27.06 -20.53 32.97
C GLY A 26 27.01 -19.63 34.21
N GLN A 27 27.71 -20.09 35.26
CA GLN A 27 28.64 -19.37 36.17
C GLN A 27 28.55 -17.82 36.27
N ALA A 28 28.38 -17.22 37.45
CA ALA A 28 29.37 -17.08 38.56
C ALA A 28 30.54 -16.13 38.20
N LEU A 29 31.09 -15.29 39.09
CA LEU A 29 31.58 -15.47 40.47
C LEU A 29 31.20 -14.25 41.36
N LEU A 30 31.27 -14.27 42.70
CA LEU A 30 32.48 -14.36 43.55
C LEU A 30 32.23 -15.05 44.90
N THR A 31 33.31 -15.60 45.46
CA THR A 31 33.29 -16.45 46.65
C THR A 31 34.07 -15.84 47.82
N ARG A 32 33.47 -15.89 49.01
CA ARG A 32 34.03 -15.85 50.38
C ARG A 32 35.56 -15.78 50.54
N ALA A 33 36.00 -14.87 51.41
CA ALA A 33 37.16 -15.06 52.28
C ALA A 33 36.87 -14.47 53.68
N ASP A 34 37.15 -15.23 54.75
CA ASP A 34 37.04 -14.77 56.14
C ASP A 34 38.30 -14.03 56.58
N HIS A 35 38.19 -13.04 57.49
CA HIS A 35 39.30 -12.73 58.40
C HIS A 35 38.84 -12.10 59.73
N ASN A 36 39.37 -12.64 60.84
CA ASN A 36 39.12 -12.14 62.19
C ASN A 36 39.75 -10.77 62.45
N ARG A 37 39.05 -9.93 63.22
CA ARG A 37 39.62 -9.25 64.39
C ARG A 37 38.55 -9.02 65.48
N ARG A 38 39.01 -8.86 66.72
CA ARG A 38 38.26 -8.91 67.98
C ARG A 38 39.02 -8.06 69.01
N TYR A 39 38.31 -7.53 70.02
CA TYR A 39 38.86 -6.68 71.09
C TYR A 39 39.32 -5.29 70.59
N ASP A 40 39.23 -4.20 71.36
CA ASP A 40 38.54 -3.91 72.63
C ASP A 40 38.40 -2.38 72.84
N GLY A 41 37.76 -1.96 73.94
CA GLY A 41 37.68 -0.56 74.36
C GLY A 41 36.37 -0.24 75.11
N SER A 42 36.42 -0.26 76.44
CA SER A 42 35.41 0.33 77.31
C SER A 42 35.76 1.77 77.69
N ASN A 43 34.77 2.49 78.23
CA ASN A 43 34.80 3.44 79.38
C ASN A 43 33.65 4.47 79.19
N GLU A 44 32.77 4.70 80.17
CA GLU A 44 32.96 5.34 81.50
C GLU A 44 33.37 6.83 81.37
N ASP A 45 32.77 7.86 82.00
CA ASP A 45 31.43 8.16 82.61
C ASP A 45 31.33 9.74 82.61
N ASP A 46 30.36 10.53 83.11
CA ASP A 46 29.10 10.39 83.90
C ASP A 46 28.19 11.64 83.63
N GLU A 47 27.13 11.87 84.41
CA GLU A 47 26.31 13.10 84.60
C GLU A 47 25.39 13.55 83.41
N ASP A 48 24.06 13.68 83.49
CA ASP A 48 23.08 14.23 84.47
C ASP A 48 22.70 15.72 84.24
N TYR A 49 21.39 16.03 84.27
CA TYR A 49 20.75 17.33 84.60
C TYR A 49 19.21 17.31 84.37
N GLN A 50 18.48 18.05 85.21
CA GLN A 50 17.01 18.21 85.28
C GLN A 50 16.50 19.27 84.23
N GLU A 51 15.22 19.73 84.12
CA GLU A 51 14.04 19.72 85.01
C GLU A 51 12.71 20.05 84.26
N GLY A 52 11.56 19.98 84.94
CA GLY A 52 10.22 20.46 84.49
C GLY A 52 9.11 19.46 84.86
N GLU A 53 8.33 19.59 85.94
CA GLU A 53 7.38 20.67 86.34
C GLU A 53 6.06 20.64 85.53
N ASN A 54 4.83 20.61 86.09
CA ASN A 54 4.36 20.51 87.50
C ASN A 54 3.48 19.21 87.67
N ASP A 55 2.39 19.02 88.43
CA ASP A 55 1.50 19.84 89.28
C ASP A 55 1.24 19.21 90.68
N ASP A 56 1.18 20.09 91.67
CA ASP A 56 0.91 20.00 93.12
C ASP A 56 -0.39 19.30 93.65
N LEU A 57 -0.25 18.73 94.88
CA LEU A 57 -1.13 18.86 96.09
C LEU A 57 -2.65 18.54 96.02
N LEU A 58 -3.34 17.87 96.96
CA LEU A 58 -3.26 17.64 98.43
C LEU A 58 -4.24 16.45 98.77
N SER A 59 -4.39 15.80 99.95
CA SER A 59 -3.95 16.02 101.34
C SER A 59 -4.06 14.76 102.23
N SER A 60 -3.40 14.82 103.39
CA SER A 60 -3.68 14.10 104.66
C SER A 60 -3.49 12.57 104.76
N ALA A 61 -2.62 12.18 105.69
CA ALA A 61 -2.50 10.81 106.19
C ALA A 61 -3.54 10.47 107.28
N GLY A 62 -3.69 9.17 107.58
CA GLY A 62 -4.52 8.64 108.65
C GLY A 62 -4.19 7.18 108.93
N ASN A 63 -3.29 6.92 109.88
CA ASN A 63 -2.78 5.58 110.18
C ASN A 63 -3.87 4.64 110.73
N LEU A 64 -3.75 3.34 110.42
CA LEU A 64 -3.74 2.31 111.47
C LEU A 64 -3.03 1.03 110.99
N ILE A 65 -2.42 0.32 111.94
CA ILE A 65 -1.54 -0.84 111.72
C ILE A 65 -2.31 -2.12 112.04
N SER A 66 -2.17 -3.14 111.20
CA SER A 66 -2.38 -4.54 111.62
C SER A 66 -1.34 -5.43 110.94
N SER A 67 -0.66 -6.25 111.73
CA SER A 67 0.48 -7.06 111.32
C SER A 67 0.09 -8.51 111.06
N GLN A 68 0.72 -9.12 110.04
CA GLN A 68 1.06 -10.54 110.11
C GLN A 68 2.22 -10.88 109.17
N THR A 69 3.28 -11.47 109.75
CA THR A 69 4.51 -11.89 109.06
C THR A 69 4.69 -13.39 109.20
N VAL A 70 4.82 -14.14 108.10
CA VAL A 70 5.18 -15.57 108.12
C VAL A 70 6.17 -15.93 107.01
N ALA A 71 7.44 -16.08 107.42
CA ALA A 71 8.50 -16.98 106.96
C ALA A 71 8.80 -17.24 105.45
N ASP A 72 10.10 -17.35 105.16
CA ASP A 72 10.69 -17.67 103.85
C ASP A 72 10.38 -19.07 103.29
N LYS A 73 10.36 -19.16 101.95
CA LYS A 73 11.33 -19.98 101.18
C LYS A 73 11.25 -19.71 99.66
N PRO A 74 12.32 -19.99 98.88
CA PRO A 74 12.53 -19.40 97.56
C PRO A 74 11.59 -19.96 96.48
N LYS A 75 11.35 -19.18 95.41
CA LYS A 75 10.50 -19.58 94.28
C LYS A 75 11.16 -19.29 92.93
N GLU A 76 10.93 -20.21 92.00
CA GLU A 76 11.63 -20.33 90.74
C GLU A 76 11.28 -19.22 89.73
N TYR A 77 12.13 -19.08 88.71
CA TYR A 77 12.02 -18.10 87.65
C TYR A 77 10.82 -18.39 86.71
N ARG A 78 9.64 -17.87 87.05
CA ARG A 78 8.39 -18.09 86.30
C ARG A 78 8.39 -17.33 84.97
N PHE A 79 8.74 -18.05 83.89
CA PHE A 79 8.72 -17.57 82.51
C PHE A 79 7.36 -16.97 82.11
N ARG A 80 7.35 -15.70 81.67
CA ARG A 80 6.12 -14.97 81.25
C ARG A 80 5.73 -15.32 79.81
N TRP A 81 5.18 -16.52 79.60
CA TRP A 81 4.69 -16.99 78.30
C TRP A 81 3.70 -16.05 77.59
N PRO A 82 2.67 -15.45 78.24
CA PRO A 82 1.67 -14.65 77.52
C PRO A 82 2.23 -13.42 76.80
N THR A 83 3.21 -12.74 77.40
CA THR A 83 3.86 -11.57 76.79
C THR A 83 4.75 -11.94 75.62
N LEU A 84 5.45 -13.08 75.67
CA LEU A 84 6.24 -13.55 74.53
C LEU A 84 5.36 -13.98 73.34
N ILE A 85 4.22 -14.61 73.61
CA ILE A 85 3.24 -14.98 72.58
C ILE A 85 2.62 -13.71 71.95
N GLY A 86 2.27 -12.71 72.77
CA GLY A 86 1.75 -11.41 72.30
C GLY A 86 2.76 -10.65 71.44
N ILE A 87 4.03 -10.59 71.86
CA ILE A 87 5.12 -9.95 71.10
C ILE A 87 5.39 -10.72 69.79
N PHE A 88 5.41 -12.05 69.82
CA PHE A 88 5.59 -12.86 68.61
C PHE A 88 4.43 -12.69 67.62
N LEU A 89 3.18 -12.60 68.09
CA LEU A 89 2.02 -12.29 67.26
C LEU A 89 2.10 -10.87 66.68
N ALA A 90 2.48 -9.87 67.47
CA ALA A 90 2.62 -8.49 66.99
C ALA A 90 3.74 -8.36 65.94
N ILE A 91 4.91 -8.96 66.19
CA ILE A 91 6.02 -9.00 65.22
C ILE A 91 5.62 -9.80 63.97
N SER A 92 4.96 -10.94 64.12
CA SER A 92 4.45 -11.72 62.98
C SER A 92 3.45 -10.92 62.13
N PHE A 93 2.55 -10.17 62.77
CA PHE A 93 1.58 -9.30 62.09
C PHE A 93 2.24 -8.13 61.38
N VAL A 94 3.22 -7.46 62.00
CA VAL A 94 4.03 -6.40 61.36
C VAL A 94 4.85 -6.96 60.20
N CYS A 95 5.50 -8.11 60.37
CA CYS A 95 6.25 -8.80 59.31
C CYS A 95 5.33 -9.27 58.17
N LEU A 96 4.10 -9.70 58.45
CA LEU A 96 3.09 -10.02 57.43
C LEU A 96 2.64 -8.77 56.67
N ILE A 97 2.43 -7.64 57.34
CA ILE A 97 2.16 -6.34 56.70
C ILE A 97 3.34 -5.93 55.82
N PHE A 98 4.57 -6.02 56.32
CA PHE A 98 5.77 -5.64 55.58
C PHE A 98 6.02 -6.55 54.37
N LEU A 99 5.90 -7.87 54.52
CA LEU A 99 5.93 -8.84 53.42
C LEU A 99 4.80 -8.58 52.41
N SER A 100 3.60 -8.22 52.87
CA SER A 100 2.51 -7.87 51.95
C SER A 100 2.85 -6.63 51.14
N ILE A 101 3.33 -5.55 51.78
CA ILE A 101 3.70 -4.29 51.11
C ILE A 101 4.85 -4.50 50.11
N VAL A 102 5.85 -5.32 50.44
CA VAL A 102 7.04 -5.55 49.59
C VAL A 102 6.80 -6.58 48.48
N VAL A 103 6.02 -7.63 48.74
CA VAL A 103 5.87 -8.77 47.78
C VAL A 103 4.62 -8.62 46.91
N THR A 104 3.56 -7.96 47.37
CA THR A 104 2.34 -7.77 46.56
C THR A 104 2.58 -7.02 45.25
N PRO A 105 3.41 -5.95 45.17
CA PRO A 105 3.66 -5.23 43.91
C PRO A 105 4.18 -6.13 42.79
N ALA A 106 5.21 -6.94 43.07
CA ALA A 106 5.80 -7.84 42.07
C ALA A 106 4.85 -8.97 41.65
N LEU A 107 4.09 -9.56 42.60
CA LEU A 107 3.09 -10.56 42.27
C LEU A 107 1.89 -9.97 41.50
N LEU A 108 1.53 -8.71 41.76
CA LEU A 108 0.48 -8.00 41.04
C LEU A 108 0.91 -7.65 39.61
N GLU A 109 2.16 -7.28 39.39
CA GLU A 109 2.74 -7.10 38.06
C GLU A 109 2.74 -8.42 37.27
N GLU A 110 3.15 -9.55 37.88
CA GLU A 110 3.09 -10.87 37.25
C GLU A 110 1.63 -11.27 36.93
N TYR A 111 0.69 -10.99 37.83
CA TYR A 111 -0.74 -11.24 37.61
C TYR A 111 -1.28 -10.40 36.44
N ALA A 112 -1.03 -9.09 36.43
CA ALA A 112 -1.52 -8.19 35.38
C ALA A 112 -1.00 -8.60 34.00
N LYS A 113 0.32 -8.82 33.86
CA LYS A 113 0.96 -9.24 32.60
C LYS A 113 0.46 -10.57 32.04
N LYS A 114 -0.11 -11.46 32.88
CA LYS A 114 -0.55 -12.81 32.47
C LYS A 114 -2.07 -12.96 32.38
N ALA A 115 -2.82 -12.25 33.21
CA ALA A 115 -4.28 -12.33 33.29
C ALA A 115 -5.00 -11.42 32.31
N VAL A 116 -4.46 -10.25 31.97
CA VAL A 116 -5.10 -9.31 31.04
C VAL A 116 -5.01 -9.86 29.61
N SER A 117 -6.16 -9.88 28.92
CA SER A 117 -6.27 -9.94 27.47
C SER A 117 -6.91 -8.64 26.98
N VAL A 118 -6.42 -8.12 25.87
CA VAL A 118 -7.06 -7.05 25.09
C VAL A 118 -7.07 -7.53 23.66
N GLU A 119 -8.25 -7.82 23.13
CA GLU A 119 -8.43 -8.38 21.79
C GLU A 119 -9.12 -7.31 20.91
N PRO A 120 -8.44 -6.75 19.90
CA PRO A 120 -9.01 -5.70 19.06
C PRO A 120 -10.05 -6.29 18.11
N THR A 121 -11.29 -5.86 18.28
CA THR A 121 -12.47 -6.37 17.57
C THR A 121 -12.71 -5.62 16.26
N LYS A 122 -12.40 -4.32 16.21
CA LYS A 122 -12.36 -3.49 14.98
C LYS A 122 -11.50 -2.24 15.18
N ILE A 123 -10.82 -1.81 14.13
CA ILE A 123 -10.12 -0.51 14.05
C ILE A 123 -10.65 0.24 12.82
N SER A 124 -11.10 1.48 12.98
CA SER A 124 -11.45 2.39 11.87
C SER A 124 -10.68 3.69 11.95
N ILE A 125 -10.28 4.23 10.80
CA ILE A 125 -9.81 5.62 10.69
C ILE A 125 -11.05 6.48 10.40
N ASP A 126 -11.44 7.28 11.39
CA ASP A 126 -12.70 8.05 11.38
C ASP A 126 -12.58 9.33 10.54
N SER A 127 -11.40 9.97 10.54
CA SER A 127 -11.10 11.16 9.73
C SER A 127 -9.61 11.50 9.71
N PHE A 128 -9.14 12.12 8.63
CA PHE A 128 -7.84 12.79 8.59
C PHE A 128 -7.95 14.20 9.18
N THR A 129 -6.91 14.64 9.90
CA THR A 129 -6.82 15.98 10.51
C THR A 129 -5.65 16.76 9.93
N VAL A 130 -5.60 18.07 10.20
CA VAL A 130 -4.53 18.97 9.74
C VAL A 130 -3.12 18.48 10.13
N LYS A 131 -3.00 17.72 11.22
CA LYS A 131 -1.72 17.17 11.73
C LYS A 131 -1.56 15.65 11.63
N GLY A 132 -2.60 14.91 11.27
CA GLY A 132 -2.57 13.44 11.33
C GLY A 132 -3.95 12.83 11.11
N PHE A 133 -4.43 12.00 12.04
CA PHE A 133 -5.74 11.36 11.90
C PHE A 133 -6.41 11.02 13.25
N LYS A 134 -7.73 10.84 13.21
CA LYS A 134 -8.53 10.26 14.30
C LYS A 134 -8.82 8.81 13.95
N ALA A 135 -8.62 7.89 14.89
CA ALA A 135 -8.99 6.48 14.72
C ALA A 135 -9.82 6.00 15.89
N ARG A 136 -10.85 5.19 15.62
CA ARG A 136 -11.72 4.57 16.61
C ARG A 136 -11.32 3.12 16.81
N ILE A 137 -11.16 2.75 18.07
CA ILE A 137 -10.74 1.43 18.52
C ILE A 137 -11.90 0.77 19.26
N LEU A 138 -12.34 -0.36 18.73
CA LEU A 138 -13.28 -1.28 19.35
C LEU A 138 -12.49 -2.52 19.79
N ALA A 139 -12.41 -2.78 21.09
CA ALA A 139 -11.61 -3.88 21.64
C ALA A 139 -12.24 -4.46 22.91
N ASP A 140 -12.19 -5.78 23.06
CA ASP A 140 -12.69 -6.46 24.25
C ASP A 140 -11.57 -6.65 25.28
N PHE A 141 -11.69 -5.95 26.41
CA PHE A 141 -10.81 -6.08 27.57
C PHE A 141 -11.34 -7.17 28.50
N LYS A 142 -10.49 -8.13 28.90
CA LYS A 142 -10.86 -9.22 29.79
C LYS A 142 -9.74 -9.56 30.77
N VAL A 143 -10.05 -9.65 32.07
CA VAL A 143 -9.14 -10.22 33.07
C VAL A 143 -9.47 -11.69 33.27
N ASP A 144 -8.60 -12.59 32.81
CA ASP A 144 -8.76 -14.03 32.95
C ASP A 144 -7.64 -14.63 33.82
N ALA A 145 -7.93 -14.80 35.11
CA ALA A 145 -6.96 -15.34 36.05
C ALA A 145 -6.62 -16.81 35.80
N SER A 146 -7.34 -17.54 34.93
CA SER A 146 -6.98 -18.92 34.58
C SER A 146 -5.65 -19.01 33.83
N ARG A 147 -5.30 -17.96 33.06
CA ARG A 147 -4.00 -17.78 32.37
C ARG A 147 -2.81 -17.70 33.34
N VAL A 148 -3.06 -17.38 34.61
CA VAL A 148 -2.03 -17.33 35.65
C VAL A 148 -1.76 -18.73 36.18
N LEU A 149 -0.64 -19.31 35.74
CA LEU A 149 -0.20 -20.65 36.12
C LEU A 149 0.13 -20.77 37.63
N ASN A 150 0.72 -19.74 38.23
CA ASN A 150 1.09 -19.74 39.65
C ASN A 150 -0.16 -19.60 40.53
N ARG A 151 -0.46 -20.65 41.31
CA ARG A 151 -1.64 -20.73 42.21
C ARG A 151 -1.70 -19.58 43.23
N HIS A 152 -0.56 -19.11 43.73
CA HIS A 152 -0.51 -18.07 44.77
C HIS A 152 -0.76 -16.68 44.18
N VAL A 153 -0.07 -16.34 43.08
CA VAL A 153 -0.33 -15.13 42.27
C VAL A 153 -1.80 -15.06 41.86
N ARG A 154 -2.35 -16.18 41.36
CA ARG A 154 -3.76 -16.29 40.97
C ARG A 154 -4.74 -16.07 42.12
N LEU A 155 -4.43 -16.53 43.33
CA LEU A 155 -5.30 -16.37 44.49
C LEU A 155 -5.28 -14.92 45.01
N ILE A 156 -4.07 -14.34 45.13
CA ILE A 156 -3.87 -12.96 45.57
C ILE A 156 -4.47 -11.97 44.57
N GLY A 157 -4.18 -12.13 43.27
CA GLY A 157 -4.74 -11.29 42.22
C GLY A 157 -6.26 -11.35 42.18
N ARG A 158 -6.88 -12.54 42.25
CA ARG A 158 -8.35 -12.67 42.33
C ARG A 158 -8.95 -11.98 43.56
N PHE A 159 -8.27 -12.01 44.71
CA PHE A 159 -8.72 -11.30 45.91
C PHE A 159 -8.60 -9.77 45.74
N LEU A 160 -7.52 -9.28 45.15
CA LEU A 160 -7.34 -7.85 44.87
C LEU A 160 -8.37 -7.34 43.85
N THR A 161 -8.55 -8.03 42.71
CA THR A 161 -9.57 -7.68 41.69
C THR A 161 -11.02 -7.90 42.13
N TRP A 162 -11.25 -8.47 43.31
CA TRP A 162 -12.59 -8.54 43.91
C TRP A 162 -12.92 -7.26 44.72
N ASN A 163 -11.91 -6.67 45.34
CA ASN A 163 -12.02 -5.45 46.12
C ASN A 163 -11.87 -4.21 45.23
N ALA A 164 -10.80 -4.14 44.44
CA ALA A 164 -10.66 -3.16 43.36
C ALA A 164 -11.48 -3.66 42.15
N ARG A 165 -12.63 -3.02 41.91
CA ARG A 165 -13.62 -3.44 40.90
C ARG A 165 -13.27 -2.91 39.51
N GLU A 166 -12.97 -1.61 39.46
CA GLU A 166 -12.75 -0.83 38.25
C GLU A 166 -11.42 -0.08 38.38
N VAL A 167 -10.75 0.14 37.24
CA VAL A 167 -9.58 1.02 37.14
C VAL A 167 -9.87 2.07 36.07
N GLU A 168 -9.65 3.33 36.45
CA GLU A 168 -9.65 4.48 35.56
C GLU A 168 -8.21 4.71 35.07
N ILE A 169 -8.01 4.61 33.76
CA ILE A 169 -6.81 5.07 33.05
C ILE A 169 -7.12 6.51 32.63
N LYS A 170 -6.32 7.48 33.07
CA LYS A 170 -6.50 8.88 32.64
C LYS A 170 -6.03 9.09 31.21
N GLN A 171 -6.43 10.22 30.62
CA GLN A 171 -5.90 10.66 29.33
C GLN A 171 -4.37 10.59 29.33
N SER A 172 -3.82 9.85 28.37
CA SER A 172 -2.42 9.44 28.32
C SER A 172 -1.87 9.59 26.90
N THR A 173 -0.60 9.94 26.78
CA THR A 173 0.08 10.05 25.48
C THR A 173 0.94 8.82 25.19
N VAL A 174 1.04 8.47 23.91
CA VAL A 174 1.90 7.40 23.38
C VAL A 174 2.77 7.97 22.27
N GLU A 175 4.08 8.01 22.50
CA GLU A 175 5.09 8.38 21.51
C GLU A 175 5.41 7.16 20.63
N VAL A 176 5.36 7.31 19.31
CA VAL A 176 5.67 6.24 18.35
C VAL A 176 6.98 6.56 17.64
N THR A 177 7.99 5.72 17.85
CA THR A 177 9.35 5.89 17.31
C THR A 177 9.77 4.73 16.41
N LEU A 178 10.58 5.03 15.38
CA LEU A 178 11.21 4.07 14.46
C LEU A 178 12.72 4.02 14.73
N PRO A 179 13.23 3.03 15.49
CA PRO A 179 14.67 2.92 15.81
C PRO A 179 15.55 2.81 14.56
N ASP A 180 15.17 1.92 13.62
CA ASP A 180 15.89 1.65 12.36
C ASP A 180 16.06 2.94 11.52
N TYR A 181 15.09 3.86 11.59
CA TYR A 181 15.10 5.14 10.87
C TYR A 181 15.64 6.28 11.75
N ASN A 182 16.90 6.15 12.20
CA ASN A 182 17.60 7.10 13.08
C ASN A 182 16.85 7.44 14.39
N ASN A 183 16.09 6.49 14.96
CA ASN A 183 15.22 6.73 16.12
C ASN A 183 14.24 7.91 15.92
N THR A 184 13.66 8.02 14.73
CA THR A 184 12.71 9.09 14.38
C THR A 184 11.41 8.96 15.18
N LEU A 185 10.97 10.03 15.84
CA LEU A 185 9.61 10.18 16.37
C LEU A 185 8.66 10.43 15.21
N VAL A 186 7.79 9.47 14.92
CA VAL A 186 6.81 9.55 13.82
C VAL A 186 5.63 10.43 14.23
N GLY A 187 5.13 10.24 15.45
CA GLY A 187 3.98 10.96 15.97
C GLY A 187 3.63 10.58 17.40
N ILE A 188 2.61 11.26 17.91
CA ILE A 188 2.10 11.13 19.28
C ILE A 188 0.60 10.83 19.21
N ALA A 189 0.20 9.68 19.77
CA ALA A 189 -1.21 9.32 19.92
C ALA A 189 -1.73 9.69 21.31
N THR A 190 -2.83 10.44 21.36
CA THR A 190 -3.54 10.77 22.59
C THR A 190 -4.66 9.75 22.80
N ILE A 191 -4.57 8.99 23.89
CA ILE A 191 -5.60 8.07 24.36
C ILE A 191 -6.48 8.81 25.38
N PRO A 192 -7.82 8.79 25.25
CA PRO A 192 -8.73 9.42 26.21
C PRO A 192 -8.75 8.69 27.56
N GLY A 193 -9.51 9.21 28.53
CA GLY A 193 -9.77 8.49 29.77
C GLY A 193 -10.60 7.22 29.52
N LEU A 194 -10.16 6.07 30.05
CA LEU A 194 -10.81 4.76 29.91
C LEU A 194 -11.12 4.17 31.29
N VAL A 195 -12.27 3.52 31.44
CA VAL A 195 -12.63 2.78 32.66
C VAL A 195 -12.81 1.31 32.30
N VAL A 196 -12.10 0.42 32.99
CA VAL A 196 -12.14 -1.04 32.77
C VAL A 196 -12.55 -1.77 34.04
N GLU A 197 -13.45 -2.76 33.92
CA GLU A 197 -13.75 -3.68 35.01
C GLU A 197 -12.66 -4.75 35.09
N ILE A 198 -11.86 -4.73 36.15
CA ILE A 198 -10.73 -5.65 36.33
C ILE A 198 -11.11 -6.97 37.01
N ARG A 199 -12.40 -7.20 37.28
CA ARG A 199 -12.89 -8.43 37.92
C ARG A 199 -12.62 -9.64 37.04
N ASN A 200 -12.05 -10.70 37.63
CA ASN A 200 -11.81 -11.97 36.94
C ASN A 200 -13.08 -12.49 36.24
N GLY A 201 -12.95 -12.78 34.94
CA GLY A 201 -13.99 -13.36 34.09
C GLY A 201 -15.01 -12.36 33.55
N HIS A 202 -14.92 -11.09 33.93
CA HIS A 202 -15.74 -10.02 33.34
C HIS A 202 -15.05 -9.51 32.06
N MET A 203 -15.85 -8.95 31.15
CA MET A 203 -15.41 -8.44 29.86
C MET A 203 -15.96 -7.02 29.69
N THR A 204 -15.07 -6.06 29.44
CA THR A 204 -15.42 -4.67 29.14
C THR A 204 -15.13 -4.42 27.66
N SER A 205 -16.17 -4.28 26.85
CA SER A 205 -16.02 -3.81 25.48
C SER A 205 -15.68 -2.32 25.50
N LEU A 206 -14.48 -1.98 25.03
CA LEU A 206 -13.98 -0.62 24.90
C LEU A 206 -14.35 -0.06 23.53
N ASP A 207 -14.83 1.17 23.52
CA ASP A 207 -15.16 1.94 22.31
C ASP A 207 -14.65 3.37 22.52
N PHE A 208 -13.56 3.74 21.86
CA PHE A 208 -12.93 5.04 22.05
C PHE A 208 -12.18 5.55 20.82
N ASN A 209 -12.11 6.87 20.68
CA ASN A 209 -11.35 7.52 19.62
C ASN A 209 -9.99 7.98 20.15
N ILE A 210 -8.93 7.66 19.42
CA ILE A 210 -7.58 8.21 19.60
C ILE A 210 -7.33 9.33 18.58
N ASP A 211 -6.63 10.36 19.04
CA ASP A 211 -6.17 11.47 18.20
C ASP A 211 -4.66 11.33 18.01
N LEU A 212 -4.21 11.11 16.76
CA LEU A 212 -2.81 10.95 16.43
C LEU A 212 -2.31 12.17 15.65
N GLU A 213 -1.31 12.87 16.21
CA GLU A 213 -0.57 13.95 15.56
C GLU A 213 0.78 13.44 15.05
N LEU A 214 1.16 13.83 13.83
CA LEU A 214 2.42 13.45 13.19
C LEU A 214 3.48 14.52 13.47
N GLU A 215 4.66 14.09 13.90
CA GLU A 215 5.81 14.95 14.19
C GLU A 215 6.82 14.94 13.03
N ASN A 216 7.12 13.76 12.46
CA ASN A 216 8.08 13.63 11.36
C ASN A 216 7.50 12.89 10.15
N ILE A 217 7.05 13.69 9.18
CA ILE A 217 6.52 13.24 7.88
C ILE A 217 7.61 12.56 7.02
N ASP A 218 8.86 13.01 7.08
CA ASP A 218 9.94 12.43 6.28
C ASP A 218 10.34 11.02 6.77
N GLY A 219 10.15 10.69 8.05
CA GLY A 219 10.30 9.33 8.57
C GLY A 219 9.27 8.37 7.95
N ILE A 220 8.02 8.80 7.80
CA ILE A 220 6.95 8.03 7.14
C ILE A 220 7.26 7.87 5.65
N ARG A 221 7.75 8.93 4.99
CA ARG A 221 8.13 8.91 3.58
C ARG A 221 9.23 7.90 3.27
N LEU A 222 10.23 7.74 4.15
CA LEU A 222 11.28 6.74 3.96
C LEU A 222 10.70 5.32 3.99
N VAL A 223 9.95 4.97 5.03
CA VAL A 223 9.26 3.67 5.16
C VAL A 223 8.33 3.40 3.97
N ALA A 224 7.59 4.41 3.52
CA ALA A 224 6.67 4.29 2.38
C ALA A 224 7.40 4.06 1.05
N ASN A 225 8.56 4.70 0.84
CA ASN A 225 9.39 4.45 -0.34
C ASN A 225 9.98 3.04 -0.29
N ASP A 226 10.62 2.64 0.82
CA ASP A 226 11.21 1.31 0.98
C ASP A 226 10.16 0.19 0.79
N TRP A 227 8.91 0.44 1.17
CA TRP A 227 7.78 -0.47 0.94
C TRP A 227 7.33 -0.52 -0.52
N LEU A 228 7.23 0.63 -1.21
CA LEU A 228 6.82 0.71 -2.62
C LEU A 228 7.88 0.12 -3.57
N ASP A 229 9.16 0.31 -3.26
CA ASP A 229 10.29 -0.29 -3.98
C ASP A 229 10.46 -1.79 -3.64
N GLY A 230 9.70 -2.32 -2.68
CA GLY A 230 9.70 -3.73 -2.28
C GLY A 230 10.91 -4.16 -1.44
N GLY A 231 11.67 -3.22 -0.88
CA GLY A 231 12.86 -3.45 -0.06
C GLY A 231 12.61 -3.52 1.46
N LEU A 232 11.39 -3.24 1.93
CA LEU A 232 11.03 -3.32 3.34
C LEU A 232 10.86 -4.78 3.80
N ASP A 233 11.95 -5.44 4.19
CA ASP A 233 11.94 -6.80 4.77
C ASP A 233 11.48 -6.85 6.24
N ARG A 234 11.62 -5.72 6.96
CA ARG A 234 11.41 -5.57 8.41
C ARG A 234 11.04 -4.13 8.74
N ILE A 235 10.20 -3.91 9.76
CA ILE A 235 10.07 -2.61 10.42
C ILE A 235 10.05 -2.75 11.95
N HIS A 236 10.96 -2.05 12.62
CA HIS A 236 11.00 -1.92 14.08
C HIS A 236 10.22 -0.68 14.52
N VAL A 237 9.25 -0.87 15.42
CA VAL A 237 8.40 0.19 15.99
C VAL A 237 8.49 0.11 17.52
N VAL A 238 8.90 1.21 18.15
CA VAL A 238 8.94 1.33 19.61
C VAL A 238 7.91 2.38 20.04
N ALA A 239 6.87 1.91 20.74
CA ALA A 239 5.82 2.75 21.31
C ALA A 239 6.05 2.96 22.81
N LYS A 240 6.08 4.20 23.27
CA LYS A 240 6.28 4.56 24.69
C LYS A 240 5.05 5.28 25.22
N ALA A 241 4.37 4.66 26.18
CA ALA A 241 3.13 5.15 26.76
C ALA A 241 3.31 5.51 28.24
N ASN A 242 2.82 6.67 28.67
CA ASN A 242 2.87 7.10 30.07
C ASN A 242 1.45 7.12 30.66
N PHE A 243 1.03 5.99 31.25
CA PHE A 243 -0.31 5.84 31.81
C PHE A 243 -0.37 6.34 33.25
N THR A 244 -1.41 7.10 33.60
CA THR A 244 -1.73 7.45 35.00
C THR A 244 -3.00 6.74 35.43
N LEU A 245 -2.90 5.95 36.50
CA LEU A 245 -3.94 5.02 36.95
C LEU A 245 -4.62 5.53 38.23
N GLN A 246 -5.93 5.33 38.33
CA GLN A 246 -6.75 5.68 39.48
C GLN A 246 -7.80 4.59 39.74
N SER A 247 -8.21 4.41 41.00
CA SER A 247 -9.32 3.54 41.39
C SER A 247 -10.18 4.26 42.43
N GLY A 248 -11.37 4.69 42.04
CA GLY A 248 -12.21 5.57 42.86
C GLY A 248 -11.49 6.91 43.14
N LEU A 249 -11.28 7.25 44.41
CA LEU A 249 -10.56 8.47 44.83
C LEU A 249 -9.04 8.25 45.02
N LEU A 250 -8.53 7.02 44.86
CA LEU A 250 -7.13 6.69 45.11
C LEU A 250 -6.34 6.67 43.79
N SER A 251 -5.37 7.56 43.66
CA SER A 251 -4.36 7.47 42.59
C SER A 251 -3.46 6.26 42.83
N LEU A 252 -3.28 5.44 41.80
CA LEU A 252 -2.39 4.27 41.79
C LEU A 252 -0.99 4.63 41.24
N GLY A 253 -0.75 5.91 40.96
CA GLY A 253 0.49 6.43 40.38
C GLY A 253 0.52 6.39 38.85
N SER A 254 1.68 6.73 38.29
CA SER A 254 1.93 6.70 36.85
C SER A 254 2.93 5.60 36.50
N GLN A 255 2.70 4.88 35.41
CA GLN A 255 3.58 3.82 34.91
C GLN A 255 3.94 4.10 33.45
N SER A 256 5.23 4.07 33.15
CA SER A 256 5.72 4.13 31.77
C SER A 256 5.84 2.72 31.21
N ILE A 257 5.23 2.48 30.05
CA ILE A 257 5.27 1.21 29.33
C ILE A 257 5.90 1.46 27.96
N SER A 258 7.11 0.93 27.77
CA SER A 258 7.75 0.86 26.45
C SER A 258 7.43 -0.50 25.84
N LYS A 259 6.70 -0.52 24.71
CA LYS A 259 6.41 -1.72 23.94
C LYS A 259 7.19 -1.69 22.64
N ASP A 260 8.12 -2.64 22.55
CA ASP A 260 8.86 -2.99 21.35
C ASP A 260 8.01 -3.90 20.45
N ILE A 261 7.88 -3.55 19.17
CA ILE A 261 7.15 -4.31 18.14
C ILE A 261 8.01 -4.38 16.89
N ILE A 262 8.24 -5.59 16.38
CA ILE A 262 8.97 -5.85 15.15
C ILE A 262 8.01 -6.61 14.24
N PHE A 263 7.80 -6.11 13.02
CA PHE A 263 7.05 -6.81 11.99
C PHE A 263 8.04 -7.28 10.92
N GLU A 264 7.99 -8.57 10.55
CA GLU A 264 8.89 -9.20 9.59
C GLU A 264 8.11 -10.10 8.61
N GLY A 265 8.53 -10.11 7.35
CA GLY A 265 7.99 -11.00 6.32
C GLY A 265 6.47 -10.93 6.14
N LYS A 266 5.74 -11.93 6.66
CA LYS A 266 4.28 -12.05 6.50
C LYS A 266 3.45 -11.14 7.41
N GLU A 267 4.07 -10.51 8.40
CA GLU A 267 3.38 -9.56 9.30
C GLU A 267 3.42 -8.12 8.77
N LEU A 268 4.16 -7.89 7.68
CA LEU A 268 4.16 -6.63 6.95
C LEU A 268 2.93 -6.52 6.03
N PRO A 269 2.39 -5.32 5.81
CA PRO A 269 1.34 -5.10 4.82
C PRO A 269 1.91 -5.42 3.42
N THR A 270 1.19 -6.18 2.62
CA THR A 270 1.51 -6.36 1.20
C THR A 270 0.84 -5.27 0.37
N ILE A 271 1.47 -4.88 -0.75
CA ILE A 271 0.82 -4.01 -1.74
C ILE A 271 -0.50 -4.68 -2.17
N PRO A 272 -1.65 -4.00 -2.06
CA PRO A 272 -2.95 -4.60 -2.33
C PRO A 272 -3.07 -4.97 -3.80
N ARG A 273 -3.77 -6.07 -4.08
CA ARG A 273 -4.04 -6.48 -5.46
C ARG A 273 -5.06 -5.53 -6.07
N SER A 274 -4.77 -5.04 -7.27
CA SER A 274 -5.66 -4.20 -8.04
C SER A 274 -5.80 -4.73 -9.46
N TYR A 275 -6.98 -4.52 -10.04
CA TYR A 275 -7.20 -4.71 -11.47
C TYR A 275 -8.09 -3.59 -12.01
N VAL A 276 -7.82 -3.18 -13.26
CA VAL A 276 -8.68 -2.23 -13.97
C VAL A 276 -9.88 -2.99 -14.51
N ASP A 277 -11.07 -2.52 -14.17
CA ASP A 277 -12.35 -3.14 -14.46
C ASP A 277 -12.98 -2.54 -15.72
N THR A 278 -12.92 -1.21 -15.86
CA THR A 278 -13.31 -0.50 -17.10
C THR A 278 -12.45 0.74 -17.33
N ILE A 279 -12.26 1.11 -18.60
CA ILE A 279 -11.68 2.38 -19.08
C ILE A 279 -12.61 2.93 -20.16
N ASN A 280 -12.90 4.24 -20.12
CA ASN A 280 -13.72 4.91 -21.13
C ASN A 280 -13.15 6.31 -21.45
N PHE A 281 -12.75 6.53 -22.71
CA PHE A 281 -12.26 7.81 -23.20
C PHE A 281 -13.37 8.59 -23.91
N ARG A 282 -13.64 9.82 -23.44
CA ARG A 282 -14.66 10.72 -23.99
C ARG A 282 -14.17 12.15 -24.11
N GLU A 283 -14.68 12.86 -25.11
CA GLU A 283 -14.53 14.31 -25.26
C GLU A 283 -15.42 15.04 -24.25
N ASP A 284 -14.85 15.97 -23.46
CA ASP A 284 -15.64 16.89 -22.66
C ASP A 284 -15.92 18.16 -23.47
N THR A 285 -17.21 18.46 -23.63
CA THR A 285 -17.74 19.59 -24.39
C THR A 285 -18.34 20.68 -23.49
N THR A 286 -18.10 20.61 -22.17
CA THR A 286 -18.58 21.62 -21.23
C THR A 286 -17.87 22.97 -21.44
N PRO A 287 -18.62 24.09 -21.53
CA PRO A 287 -18.06 25.39 -21.92
C PRO A 287 -17.09 26.02 -20.91
N THR A 288 -16.83 25.34 -19.78
CA THR A 288 -15.89 25.75 -18.73
C THR A 288 -14.43 25.51 -19.12
N TYR A 289 -14.14 24.48 -19.94
CA TYR A 289 -12.79 24.01 -20.26
C TYR A 289 -12.47 23.99 -21.77
N GLY A 290 -13.08 24.90 -22.52
CA GLY A 290 -12.86 25.05 -23.97
C GLY A 290 -13.38 23.85 -24.77
N ASN A 291 -12.83 23.67 -25.98
CA ASN A 291 -13.29 22.65 -26.93
C ASN A 291 -12.30 21.46 -27.08
N HIS A 292 -11.26 21.39 -26.25
CA HIS A 292 -10.11 20.50 -26.44
C HIS A 292 -9.74 19.71 -25.16
N THR A 293 -10.74 19.23 -24.41
CA THR A 293 -10.52 18.43 -23.20
C THR A 293 -10.90 16.97 -23.44
N LEU A 294 -9.95 16.06 -23.22
CA LEU A 294 -10.17 14.61 -23.22
C LEU A 294 -10.28 14.12 -21.77
N VAL A 295 -11.35 13.40 -21.46
CA VAL A 295 -11.58 12.75 -20.16
C VAL A 295 -11.48 11.23 -20.30
N ALA A 296 -10.78 10.60 -19.37
CA ALA A 296 -10.62 9.16 -19.25
C ALA A 296 -11.17 8.71 -17.90
N ASP A 297 -12.36 8.12 -17.89
CA ASP A 297 -12.94 7.55 -16.67
C ASP A 297 -12.53 6.09 -16.51
N VAL A 298 -12.06 5.72 -15.32
CA VAL A 298 -11.49 4.41 -15.01
C VAL A 298 -12.08 3.86 -13.71
N SER A 299 -12.57 2.62 -13.74
CA SER A 299 -12.92 1.82 -12.57
C SER A 299 -11.75 0.91 -12.21
N ILE A 300 -11.21 1.03 -11.00
CA ILE A 300 -10.17 0.14 -10.48
C ILE A 300 -10.73 -0.59 -9.26
N PHE A 301 -10.73 -1.92 -9.29
CA PHE A 301 -11.03 -2.72 -8.10
C PHE A 301 -9.74 -2.95 -7.30
N ILE A 302 -9.81 -2.81 -5.98
CA ILE A 302 -8.68 -2.97 -5.06
C ILE A 302 -9.09 -3.87 -3.89
N GLU A 303 -8.33 -4.95 -3.65
CA GLU A 303 -8.54 -5.89 -2.53
C GLU A 303 -7.94 -5.35 -1.22
N ASN A 304 -8.76 -4.97 -0.24
CA ASN A 304 -8.28 -4.72 1.12
C ASN A 304 -8.09 -6.05 1.87
N SER A 305 -6.83 -6.44 2.09
CA SER A 305 -6.45 -7.63 2.86
C SER A 305 -6.40 -7.41 4.37
N GLN A 306 -6.64 -6.18 4.85
CA GLN A 306 -6.34 -5.75 6.22
C GLN A 306 -7.59 -5.68 7.12
N PRO A 307 -7.43 -5.77 8.46
CA PRO A 307 -8.50 -5.60 9.45
C PRO A 307 -9.01 -4.15 9.61
N VAL A 308 -8.45 -3.18 8.89
CA VAL A 308 -8.69 -1.75 9.08
C VAL A 308 -9.78 -1.24 8.13
N GLU A 309 -10.72 -0.45 8.66
CA GLU A 309 -11.63 0.37 7.86
C GLU A 309 -11.03 1.76 7.65
N ILE A 310 -10.99 2.25 6.41
CA ILE A 310 -10.41 3.54 6.05
C ILE A 310 -11.23 4.19 4.94
N GLU A 311 -11.60 5.46 5.11
CA GLU A 311 -12.13 6.28 4.02
C GLU A 311 -11.01 7.17 3.47
N VAL A 312 -10.59 6.88 2.24
CA VAL A 312 -9.59 7.68 1.53
C VAL A 312 -10.33 8.80 0.80
N PRO A 313 -9.99 10.08 1.03
CA PRO A 313 -10.64 11.21 0.36
C PRO A 313 -10.30 11.25 -1.14
N ALA A 314 -10.91 12.17 -1.88
CA ALA A 314 -10.47 12.48 -3.24
C ALA A 314 -8.99 12.89 -3.24
N LEU A 315 -8.18 12.23 -4.07
CA LEU A 315 -6.76 12.48 -4.25
C LEU A 315 -6.49 12.99 -5.67
N ASP A 316 -5.68 14.03 -5.76
CA ASP A 316 -5.23 14.62 -7.03
C ASP A 316 -3.85 14.06 -7.40
N PHE A 317 -3.67 13.67 -8.67
CA PHE A 317 -2.45 13.06 -9.22
C PHE A 317 -2.05 13.70 -10.56
N GLN A 318 -0.76 13.67 -10.87
CA GLN A 318 -0.18 13.98 -12.17
C GLN A 318 0.20 12.68 -12.89
N VAL A 319 -0.20 12.58 -14.16
CA VAL A 319 0.21 11.50 -15.07
C VAL A 319 1.34 12.03 -15.93
N LEU A 320 2.50 11.41 -15.82
CA LEU A 320 3.78 11.87 -16.34
C LEU A 320 4.38 10.84 -17.31
N VAL A 321 5.05 11.30 -18.38
CA VAL A 321 5.78 10.43 -19.31
C VAL A 321 7.17 10.98 -19.61
N HIS A 322 8.06 10.15 -20.15
CA HIS A 322 9.37 10.62 -20.59
C HIS A 322 9.25 11.63 -21.74
N GLY A 323 10.02 12.72 -21.66
CA GLY A 323 10.30 13.59 -22.80
C GLY A 323 11.45 13.06 -23.67
N CYS A 324 11.95 13.90 -24.58
CA CYS A 324 13.08 13.61 -25.47
C CYS A 324 14.38 13.15 -24.78
N VAL A 325 14.50 13.40 -23.47
CA VAL A 325 15.58 12.90 -22.61
C VAL A 325 14.91 12.17 -21.45
N ALA A 326 15.30 10.92 -21.18
CA ALA A 326 14.63 10.06 -20.20
C ALA A 326 14.55 10.65 -18.77
N ALA A 327 15.50 11.51 -18.39
CA ALA A 327 15.50 12.20 -17.10
C ALA A 327 14.43 13.33 -17.00
N ASN A 328 13.83 13.75 -18.11
CA ASN A 328 12.77 14.75 -18.15
C ASN A 328 11.40 14.05 -18.14
N LEU A 329 10.53 14.45 -17.21
CA LEU A 329 9.16 13.95 -17.09
C LEU A 329 8.17 15.07 -17.41
N ILE A 330 7.27 14.82 -18.35
CA ILE A 330 6.28 15.78 -18.88
C ILE A 330 4.89 15.35 -18.39
N GLU A 331 4.12 16.27 -17.81
CA GLU A 331 2.71 16.00 -17.44
C GLU A 331 1.86 15.94 -18.71
N ILE A 332 1.09 14.85 -18.86
CA ILE A 332 0.16 14.65 -19.97
C ILE A 332 -1.31 14.72 -19.53
N ALA A 333 -1.59 14.43 -18.26
CA ALA A 333 -2.93 14.47 -17.69
C ALA A 333 -2.86 14.77 -16.19
N SER A 334 -3.89 15.42 -15.66
CA SER A 334 -4.15 15.47 -14.23
C SER A 334 -5.31 14.52 -13.92
N ALA A 335 -5.19 13.68 -12.89
CA ALA A 335 -6.19 12.66 -12.55
C ALA A 335 -6.71 12.84 -11.11
N VAL A 336 -8.01 12.64 -10.90
CA VAL A 336 -8.66 12.81 -9.59
C VAL A 336 -9.42 11.53 -9.22
N THR A 337 -9.28 11.06 -7.99
CA THR A 337 -10.02 9.90 -7.47
C THR A 337 -11.31 10.31 -6.77
N SER A 338 -12.30 9.40 -6.72
CA SER A 338 -13.41 9.52 -5.77
C SER A 338 -12.95 9.38 -4.32
N SER A 339 -13.72 9.93 -3.37
CA SER A 339 -13.65 9.44 -1.98
C SER A 339 -14.14 7.99 -1.95
N THR A 340 -13.36 7.07 -1.39
CA THR A 340 -13.65 5.63 -1.38
C THR A 340 -13.40 5.04 0.01
N ARG A 341 -14.42 4.37 0.55
CA ARG A 341 -14.35 3.66 1.83
C ARG A 341 -14.01 2.19 1.64
N PHE A 342 -12.85 1.80 2.13
CA PHE A 342 -12.38 0.42 2.18
C PHE A 342 -12.81 -0.21 3.51
N HIS A 343 -13.62 -1.26 3.45
CA HIS A 343 -14.02 -2.01 4.64
C HIS A 343 -13.03 -3.16 4.89
N PRO A 344 -12.90 -3.67 6.14
CA PRO A 344 -11.97 -4.74 6.46
C PRO A 344 -12.20 -6.00 5.61
N TYR A 345 -11.12 -6.63 5.15
CA TYR A 345 -11.15 -7.89 4.39
C TYR A 345 -12.09 -7.90 3.16
N SER A 346 -12.23 -6.77 2.47
CA SER A 346 -13.18 -6.58 1.37
C SER A 346 -12.58 -5.80 0.20
N GLY A 347 -13.09 -6.04 -1.02
CA GLY A 347 -12.71 -5.23 -2.16
C GLY A 347 -13.57 -3.96 -2.29
N ALA A 348 -12.99 -2.89 -2.85
CA ALA A 348 -13.71 -1.67 -3.18
C ALA A 348 -13.36 -1.20 -4.59
N HIS A 349 -14.32 -0.51 -5.24
CA HIS A 349 -14.07 0.19 -6.50
C HIS A 349 -13.60 1.63 -6.20
N LEU A 350 -12.45 1.98 -6.77
CA LEU A 350 -11.92 3.33 -6.85
C LEU A 350 -12.23 3.87 -8.25
N ASN A 351 -13.05 4.92 -8.32
CA ASN A 351 -13.27 5.62 -9.58
C ASN A 351 -12.18 6.69 -9.74
N VAL A 352 -11.59 6.77 -10.92
CA VAL A 352 -10.56 7.76 -11.27
C VAL A 352 -11.00 8.45 -12.55
N SER A 353 -10.99 9.79 -12.56
CA SER A 353 -11.25 10.57 -13.77
C SER A 353 -9.98 11.33 -14.14
N GLY A 354 -9.33 10.89 -15.22
CA GLY A 354 -8.16 11.52 -15.81
C GLY A 354 -8.59 12.60 -16.81
N THR A 355 -7.95 13.76 -16.77
CA THR A 355 -8.22 14.89 -17.67
C THR A 355 -6.95 15.28 -18.41
N VAL A 356 -6.96 15.12 -19.74
CA VAL A 356 -5.94 15.63 -20.66
C VAL A 356 -6.47 16.95 -21.25
N ARG A 357 -5.68 18.02 -21.12
CA ARG A 357 -5.95 19.36 -21.66
C ARG A 357 -5.08 19.60 -22.92
N ASP A 358 -4.90 20.86 -23.32
CA ASP A 358 -3.91 21.24 -24.34
C ASP A 358 -2.55 20.59 -24.06
N LEU A 359 -2.07 19.76 -24.99
CA LEU A 359 -0.82 19.02 -24.82
C LEU A 359 0.38 19.97 -24.79
N PRO A 360 1.32 19.81 -23.84
CA PRO A 360 2.47 20.70 -23.75
C PRO A 360 3.38 20.54 -24.97
N LYS A 361 3.89 21.65 -25.50
CA LYS A 361 4.77 21.71 -26.69
C LYS A 361 5.91 20.69 -26.67
N SER A 362 6.55 20.50 -25.52
CA SER A 362 7.64 19.53 -25.32
C SER A 362 7.26 18.06 -25.52
N LEU A 363 5.96 17.74 -25.65
CA LEU A 363 5.43 16.41 -25.94
C LEU A 363 5.09 16.20 -27.44
N VAL A 364 4.82 17.29 -28.17
CA VAL A 364 4.29 17.27 -29.56
C VAL A 364 5.22 17.93 -30.59
N GLU A 365 6.21 18.70 -30.15
CA GLU A 365 7.30 19.20 -31.01
C GLU A 365 8.37 18.09 -31.17
N PRO A 366 8.98 17.92 -32.35
CA PRO A 366 10.00 16.90 -32.58
C PRO A 366 11.23 17.06 -31.68
N CYS A 367 11.85 15.95 -31.30
CA CYS A 367 13.06 15.94 -30.49
C CYS A 367 14.27 16.47 -31.26
N PRO A 368 15.28 17.08 -30.58
CA PRO A 368 16.45 17.67 -31.26
C PRO A 368 17.20 16.73 -32.20
N ASP A 369 17.17 15.43 -31.92
CA ASP A 369 17.86 14.38 -32.65
C ASP A 369 16.92 13.50 -33.52
N SER A 370 15.63 13.85 -33.68
CA SER A 370 14.65 12.99 -34.37
C SER A 370 13.40 13.69 -34.94
N ASP A 371 12.93 13.27 -36.12
CA ASP A 371 11.63 13.64 -36.72
C ASP A 371 10.41 13.00 -35.99
N LEU A 372 10.48 12.88 -34.66
CA LEU A 372 9.48 12.29 -33.78
C LEU A 372 9.38 13.13 -32.52
N SER A 373 8.15 13.44 -32.10
CA SER A 373 7.88 13.98 -30.76
C SER A 373 7.80 12.83 -29.73
N PRO A 374 7.93 13.10 -28.42
CA PRO A 374 7.73 12.08 -27.39
C PRO A 374 6.35 11.40 -27.46
N LEU A 375 5.31 12.10 -27.90
CA LEU A 375 3.99 11.52 -28.12
C LEU A 375 3.98 10.50 -29.26
N ASP A 376 4.62 10.82 -30.39
CA ASP A 376 4.68 9.93 -31.55
C ASP A 376 5.46 8.64 -31.21
N VAL A 377 6.54 8.76 -30.44
CA VAL A 377 7.29 7.60 -29.90
C VAL A 377 6.41 6.76 -28.98
N LEU A 378 5.73 7.38 -28.01
CA LEU A 378 4.88 6.69 -27.04
C LEU A 378 3.74 5.91 -27.71
N ILE A 379 3.06 6.52 -28.69
CA ILE A 379 1.96 5.89 -29.42
C ILE A 379 2.47 4.80 -30.36
N SER A 380 3.58 5.04 -31.06
CA SER A 380 4.21 4.04 -31.93
C SER A 380 4.65 2.81 -31.13
N ASP A 381 5.36 3.00 -30.02
CA ASP A 381 5.84 1.89 -29.18
C ASP A 381 4.68 1.03 -28.66
N HIS A 382 3.58 1.65 -28.21
CA HIS A 382 2.39 0.92 -27.77
C HIS A 382 1.75 0.09 -28.89
N ILE A 383 1.59 0.66 -30.10
CA ILE A 383 1.00 -0.02 -31.28
C ILE A 383 1.89 -1.18 -31.78
N HIS A 384 3.21 -1.04 -31.67
CA HIS A 384 4.16 -2.11 -31.98
C HIS A 384 4.21 -3.21 -30.90
N GLY A 385 3.42 -3.11 -29.83
CA GLY A 385 3.39 -4.07 -28.74
C GLY A 385 4.52 -3.92 -27.71
N LYS A 386 5.24 -2.79 -27.70
CA LYS A 386 6.23 -2.51 -26.67
C LYS A 386 5.54 -1.97 -25.42
N ASN A 387 6.04 -2.39 -24.26
CA ASN A 387 5.55 -1.92 -22.98
C ASN A 387 5.91 -0.43 -22.78
N THR A 388 4.91 0.39 -22.48
CA THR A 388 5.05 1.84 -22.27
C THR A 388 5.05 2.13 -20.78
N THR A 389 6.07 2.83 -20.27
CA THR A 389 6.09 3.26 -18.85
C THR A 389 5.46 4.64 -18.72
N VAL A 390 4.45 4.74 -17.86
CA VAL A 390 3.80 5.98 -17.44
C VAL A 390 3.99 6.14 -15.93
N PHE A 391 4.31 7.34 -15.47
CA PHE A 391 4.60 7.61 -14.07
C PHE A 391 3.42 8.34 -13.42
N ILE A 392 2.99 7.91 -12.24
CA ILE A 392 1.98 8.62 -11.44
C ILE A 392 2.65 9.26 -10.24
N ARG A 393 2.42 10.56 -10.04
CA ARG A 393 2.89 11.35 -8.88
C ARG A 393 1.69 12.02 -8.20
N GLY A 394 1.71 12.19 -6.89
CA GLY A 394 0.68 13.00 -6.21
C GLY A 394 0.77 14.48 -6.58
N SER A 395 -0.36 15.18 -6.55
CA SER A 395 -0.37 16.64 -6.66
C SER A 395 0.04 17.29 -5.34
N GLU A 396 0.66 18.47 -5.41
CA GLU A 396 0.83 19.35 -4.23
C GLU A 396 -0.45 20.13 -3.90
N SER A 397 -1.41 20.18 -4.82
CA SER A 397 -2.71 20.85 -4.63
C SER A 397 -3.56 20.12 -3.58
N PRO A 398 -3.94 20.75 -2.45
CA PRO A 398 -4.87 20.17 -1.51
C PRO A 398 -6.31 20.33 -2.01
N ASN A 399 -6.90 19.24 -2.51
CA ASN A 399 -8.33 19.18 -2.81
C ASN A 399 -9.16 19.38 -1.52
N HIS A 400 -10.42 19.81 -1.64
CA HIS A 400 -11.30 20.20 -0.52
C HIS A 400 -11.71 19.02 0.39
N GLY A 401 -10.77 18.59 1.24
CA GLY A 401 -10.90 17.48 2.17
C GLY A 401 -9.56 16.79 2.50
N MET A 402 -8.49 17.08 1.77
CA MET A 402 -7.16 16.46 1.91
C MET A 402 -6.21 17.33 2.73
N PRO A 403 -5.68 16.88 3.89
CA PRO A 403 -4.70 17.63 4.65
C PRO A 403 -3.32 17.74 3.97
N ASP A 404 -2.70 18.92 4.13
CA ASP A 404 -1.33 19.28 3.75
C ASP A 404 -0.26 18.19 3.92
N TRP A 405 -0.32 17.41 5.00
CA TRP A 405 0.71 16.41 5.27
C TRP A 405 0.62 15.21 4.32
N ILE A 406 -0.58 14.91 3.80
CA ILE A 406 -0.77 13.84 2.81
C ILE A 406 -0.23 14.29 1.46
N SER A 407 -0.52 15.52 1.01
CA SER A 407 -0.03 16.00 -0.30
C SER A 407 1.49 16.13 -0.32
N LYS A 408 2.11 16.57 0.79
CA LYS A 408 3.57 16.63 0.97
C LYS A 408 4.28 15.26 1.02
N ILE A 409 3.53 14.16 1.25
CA ILE A 409 4.03 12.79 1.06
C ILE A 409 3.84 12.40 -0.42
N LEU A 410 2.61 12.46 -0.93
CA LEU A 410 2.27 11.92 -2.24
C LEU A 410 2.97 12.66 -3.40
N SER A 411 3.25 13.96 -3.29
CA SER A 411 3.99 14.71 -4.32
C SER A 411 5.45 14.29 -4.47
N LYS A 412 6.04 13.73 -3.42
CA LYS A 412 7.41 13.20 -3.40
C LYS A 412 7.49 11.73 -3.82
N ILE A 413 6.36 11.04 -3.95
CA ILE A 413 6.25 9.66 -4.42
C ILE A 413 5.96 9.70 -5.93
N THR A 414 6.69 8.91 -6.72
CA THR A 414 6.44 8.78 -8.18
C THR A 414 6.52 7.30 -8.53
N VAL A 415 5.37 6.70 -8.85
CA VAL A 415 5.23 5.26 -9.12
C VAL A 415 5.31 5.01 -10.63
N PRO A 416 6.26 4.18 -11.13
CA PRO A 416 6.26 3.73 -12.51
C PRO A 416 5.19 2.65 -12.73
N ILE A 417 4.30 2.86 -13.70
CA ILE A 417 3.29 1.91 -14.14
C ILE A 417 3.61 1.49 -15.56
N ILE A 418 3.73 0.18 -15.78
CA ILE A 418 4.01 -0.41 -17.08
C ILE A 418 2.67 -0.73 -17.75
N ILE A 419 2.31 0.04 -18.77
CA ILE A 419 1.18 -0.26 -19.65
C ILE A 419 1.65 -1.33 -20.66
N PRO A 420 1.03 -2.52 -20.70
CA PRO A 420 1.40 -3.55 -21.67
C PRO A 420 1.11 -3.07 -23.09
N GLY A 421 2.10 -3.20 -23.97
CA GLY A 421 1.92 -2.93 -25.40
C GLY A 421 0.94 -3.91 -26.02
N HIS A 422 0.09 -3.44 -26.93
CA HIS A 422 -0.89 -4.28 -27.60
C HIS A 422 -0.58 -4.34 -29.10
N GLN A 423 -0.10 -5.50 -29.57
CA GLN A 423 -0.10 -5.80 -31.00
C GLN A 423 -1.55 -6.06 -31.43
N TYR A 424 -2.17 -5.05 -32.04
CA TYR A 424 -3.56 -5.12 -32.47
C TYR A 424 -3.71 -5.97 -33.75
N ASP A 425 -3.91 -7.28 -33.56
CA ASP A 425 -4.12 -8.26 -34.64
C ASP A 425 -5.22 -7.82 -35.62
N GLY A 426 -4.79 -7.26 -36.76
CA GLY A 426 -5.64 -6.87 -37.86
C GLY A 426 -6.31 -5.51 -37.73
N PHE A 427 -5.56 -4.45 -37.35
CA PHE A 427 -6.02 -3.05 -37.50
C PHE A 427 -6.62 -2.77 -38.89
N ALA A 428 -6.03 -3.34 -39.95
CA ALA A 428 -6.48 -3.22 -41.34
C ALA A 428 -7.16 -4.50 -41.88
N LYS A 429 -8.04 -5.15 -41.09
CA LYS A 429 -8.74 -6.41 -41.49
C LYS A 429 -9.45 -6.40 -42.85
N ASN A 430 -9.73 -5.23 -43.41
CA ASN A 430 -10.22 -5.05 -44.78
C ASN A 430 -9.48 -3.91 -45.49
N PHE A 431 -8.19 -4.10 -45.83
CA PHE A 431 -7.55 -3.30 -46.88
C PHE A 431 -8.02 -3.79 -48.26
N SER A 432 -8.51 -2.88 -49.10
CA SER A 432 -8.95 -3.20 -50.46
C SER A 432 -8.54 -2.10 -51.44
N LEU A 433 -7.96 -2.51 -52.58
CA LEU A 433 -7.76 -1.63 -53.73
C LEU A 433 -8.86 -1.96 -54.75
N THR A 434 -9.56 -0.92 -55.21
CA THR A 434 -10.69 -1.02 -56.13
C THR A 434 -10.42 -0.18 -57.38
N ASN A 435 -10.95 -0.62 -58.52
CA ASN A 435 -10.65 -0.04 -59.84
C ASN A 435 -9.12 0.05 -60.08
N THR A 436 -8.41 -1.04 -59.78
CA THR A 436 -6.96 -1.15 -59.96
C THR A 436 -6.61 -1.17 -61.45
N GLU A 437 -5.67 -0.31 -61.85
CA GLU A 437 -5.09 -0.23 -63.19
C GLU A 437 -3.57 -0.33 -63.06
N PHE A 438 -2.97 -1.36 -63.67
CA PHE A 438 -1.53 -1.58 -63.68
C PHE A 438 -1.00 -1.33 -65.09
N SER A 439 -0.23 -0.25 -65.26
CA SER A 439 0.43 0.08 -66.52
C SER A 439 1.82 -0.52 -66.57
N LEU A 440 2.12 -1.21 -67.68
CA LEU A 440 3.46 -1.69 -68.02
C LEU A 440 4.38 -0.51 -68.41
N PRO A 441 5.71 -0.64 -68.25
CA PRO A 441 6.64 0.41 -68.61
C PRO A 441 6.69 0.60 -70.14
N ASP A 442 6.99 1.82 -70.58
CA ASP A 442 7.27 2.11 -71.99
C ASP A 442 8.67 1.58 -72.32
N PHE A 443 8.72 0.45 -73.05
CA PHE A 443 9.97 -0.21 -73.47
C PHE A 443 10.88 0.65 -74.36
N PHE A 444 10.43 1.83 -74.81
CA PHE A 444 11.21 2.80 -75.59
C PHE A 444 11.54 4.09 -74.81
N ALA A 445 11.21 4.18 -73.53
CA ALA A 445 11.51 5.33 -72.69
C ALA A 445 13.00 5.41 -72.31
N GLU A 446 13.47 6.64 -72.04
CA GLU A 446 14.84 6.86 -71.55
C GLU A 446 15.01 6.26 -70.13
N PRO A 447 16.10 5.53 -69.85
CA PRO A 447 16.31 4.87 -68.55
C PRO A 447 16.27 5.86 -67.38
N GLY A 448 15.40 5.61 -66.41
CA GLY A 448 15.23 6.47 -65.23
C GLY A 448 14.27 7.64 -65.41
N SER A 449 13.63 7.78 -66.59
CA SER A 449 12.46 8.64 -66.76
C SER A 449 11.20 7.96 -66.18
N ASP A 450 10.20 8.74 -65.74
CA ASP A 450 8.94 8.18 -65.18
C ASP A 450 8.34 7.08 -66.07
N ARG A 451 8.34 7.27 -67.39
CA ARG A 451 7.81 6.31 -68.37
C ARG A 451 8.52 4.95 -68.40
N SER A 452 9.76 4.87 -67.91
CA SER A 452 10.50 3.60 -67.80
C SER A 452 10.05 2.72 -66.62
N TYR A 453 9.15 3.21 -65.76
CA TYR A 453 8.55 2.45 -64.67
C TYR A 453 7.15 1.95 -65.01
N SER A 454 6.78 0.79 -64.46
CA SER A 454 5.38 0.38 -64.33
C SER A 454 4.68 1.34 -63.38
N HIS A 455 3.40 1.68 -63.59
CA HIS A 455 2.65 2.49 -62.62
C HIS A 455 1.35 1.84 -62.17
N LEU A 456 1.05 1.96 -60.88
CA LEU A 456 -0.19 1.53 -60.24
C LEU A 456 -1.13 2.73 -60.02
N SER A 457 -2.34 2.63 -60.54
CA SER A 457 -3.46 3.53 -60.27
C SER A 457 -4.61 2.75 -59.62
N GLY A 458 -5.41 3.41 -58.78
CA GLY A 458 -6.56 2.77 -58.16
C GLY A 458 -7.12 3.52 -56.95
N LYS A 459 -8.23 3.02 -56.41
CA LYS A 459 -8.92 3.58 -55.25
C LYS A 459 -8.70 2.71 -54.01
N ILE A 460 -7.88 3.20 -53.10
CA ILE A 460 -7.60 2.56 -51.80
C ILE A 460 -8.81 2.78 -50.89
N ILE A 461 -9.30 1.70 -50.28
CA ILE A 461 -10.33 1.70 -49.25
C ILE A 461 -9.87 0.79 -48.12
N ALA A 462 -9.73 1.33 -46.91
CA ALA A 462 -9.41 0.56 -45.70
C ALA A 462 -10.48 0.80 -44.64
N SER A 463 -10.88 -0.26 -43.92
CA SER A 463 -11.73 -0.17 -42.73
C SER A 463 -10.92 -0.53 -41.48
N VAL A 464 -10.71 0.44 -40.59
CA VAL A 464 -9.99 0.27 -39.33
C VAL A 464 -10.99 0.21 -38.17
N LYS A 465 -10.93 -0.83 -37.33
CA LYS A 465 -11.83 -0.93 -36.16
C LYS A 465 -11.40 0.03 -35.06
N ILE A 466 -12.33 0.81 -34.52
CA ILE A 466 -12.11 1.60 -33.29
C ILE A 466 -12.37 0.68 -32.08
N PRO A 467 -11.47 0.65 -31.07
CA PRO A 467 -11.74 0.00 -29.78
C PRO A 467 -13.04 0.54 -29.13
N GLN A 468 -13.77 -0.31 -28.40
CA GLN A 468 -15.07 0.08 -27.82
C GLN A 468 -14.92 1.09 -26.66
N GLU A 469 -13.73 1.14 -26.08
CA GLU A 469 -13.28 1.98 -24.98
C GLU A 469 -13.01 3.44 -25.42
N ILE A 470 -12.94 3.70 -26.74
CA ILE A 470 -12.56 4.99 -27.32
C ILE A 470 -13.77 5.67 -27.97
N ASN A 471 -14.52 6.43 -27.17
CA ASN A 471 -15.65 7.23 -27.64
C ASN A 471 -15.23 8.65 -28.06
N LEU A 472 -14.29 8.74 -29.00
CA LEU A 472 -13.74 10.01 -29.49
C LEU A 472 -14.11 10.27 -30.96
N ASN A 473 -14.10 11.55 -31.35
CA ASN A 473 -14.18 11.96 -32.74
C ASN A 473 -12.78 11.98 -33.36
N ILE A 474 -12.41 10.89 -34.02
CA ILE A 474 -11.07 10.68 -34.62
C ILE A 474 -11.20 10.74 -36.15
N SER A 475 -10.31 11.48 -36.80
CA SER A 475 -10.24 11.56 -38.25
C SER A 475 -8.80 11.39 -38.76
N VAL A 476 -8.62 10.76 -39.91
CA VAL A 476 -7.32 10.68 -40.60
C VAL A 476 -7.36 11.65 -41.78
N THR A 477 -6.45 12.62 -41.80
CA THR A 477 -6.44 13.67 -42.84
C THR A 477 -5.54 13.32 -44.02
N GLU A 478 -4.36 12.78 -43.71
CA GLU A 478 -3.31 12.49 -44.70
C GLU A 478 -2.59 11.18 -44.33
N LEU A 479 -2.22 10.39 -45.34
CA LEU A 479 -1.46 9.14 -45.22
C LEU A 479 -0.22 9.19 -46.11
N ARG A 480 0.84 8.48 -45.72
CA ARG A 480 1.92 8.02 -46.62
C ARG A 480 2.21 6.55 -46.33
N ALA A 481 2.76 5.81 -47.30
CA ALA A 481 2.98 4.37 -47.13
C ALA A 481 4.18 3.86 -47.94
N PHE A 482 4.90 2.90 -47.36
CA PHE A 482 5.82 2.03 -48.07
C PHE A 482 5.15 0.67 -48.28
N ILE A 483 5.17 0.15 -49.50
CA ILE A 483 4.35 -1.00 -49.91
C ILE A 483 5.21 -2.04 -50.65
N ASN A 484 5.24 -3.28 -50.15
CA ASN A 484 5.71 -4.45 -50.88
C ASN A 484 4.58 -4.98 -51.78
N VAL A 485 4.93 -5.42 -52.99
CA VAL A 485 3.98 -6.03 -53.95
C VAL A 485 4.38 -7.48 -54.19
N LEU A 486 3.48 -8.42 -53.88
CA LEU A 486 3.77 -9.85 -53.83
C LEU A 486 2.90 -10.67 -54.79
N PHE A 487 3.52 -11.49 -55.63
CA PHE A 487 2.82 -12.43 -56.49
C PHE A 487 3.01 -13.86 -55.96
N LYS A 488 1.90 -14.54 -55.67
CA LYS A 488 1.89 -15.92 -55.13
C LYS A 488 2.81 -16.08 -53.89
N GLY A 489 2.85 -15.05 -53.03
CA GLY A 489 3.65 -14.99 -51.80
C GLY A 489 5.12 -14.54 -51.98
N MET A 490 5.56 -14.20 -53.19
CA MET A 490 6.92 -13.72 -53.47
C MET A 490 6.89 -12.24 -53.86
N LYS A 491 7.66 -11.40 -53.15
CA LYS A 491 7.83 -9.97 -53.47
C LYS A 491 8.50 -9.81 -54.84
N PHE A 492 7.89 -9.02 -55.72
CA PHE A 492 8.46 -8.66 -57.02
C PHE A 492 8.66 -7.15 -57.22
N GLY A 493 8.07 -6.31 -56.36
CA GLY A 493 8.25 -4.87 -56.45
C GLY A 493 7.95 -4.10 -55.17
N GLU A 494 8.24 -2.81 -55.23
CA GLU A 494 8.06 -1.81 -54.19
C GLU A 494 7.30 -0.61 -54.74
N VAL A 495 6.36 -0.07 -53.97
CA VAL A 495 5.75 1.24 -54.20
C VAL A 495 5.98 2.09 -52.97
N ASN A 496 6.69 3.21 -53.14
CA ASN A 496 6.91 4.17 -52.07
C ASN A 496 6.08 5.44 -52.31
N LEU A 497 5.28 5.84 -51.33
CA LEU A 497 4.39 7.00 -51.39
C LEU A 497 4.91 8.11 -50.47
N ASP A 498 6.17 8.53 -50.66
CA ASP A 498 6.86 9.56 -49.85
C ASP A 498 6.03 10.85 -49.62
N LYS A 499 5.19 11.19 -50.60
CA LYS A 499 4.31 12.37 -50.59
C LYS A 499 3.00 12.04 -49.89
N TRP A 500 2.64 12.85 -48.90
CA TRP A 500 1.35 12.82 -48.21
C TRP A 500 0.16 12.80 -49.19
N GLN A 501 -0.63 11.74 -49.12
CA GLN A 501 -1.88 11.56 -49.85
C GLN A 501 -3.06 12.00 -48.98
N LYS A 502 -3.95 12.83 -49.52
CA LYS A 502 -5.17 13.24 -48.80
C LYS A 502 -6.19 12.11 -48.72
N VAL A 503 -6.89 12.02 -47.61
CA VAL A 503 -7.82 10.92 -47.32
C VAL A 503 -9.22 11.45 -46.98
N GLU A 504 -10.23 10.84 -47.58
CA GLU A 504 -11.61 10.94 -47.08
C GLU A 504 -11.79 9.94 -45.93
N CYS A 505 -11.97 10.44 -44.71
CA CYS A 505 -12.26 9.66 -43.52
C CYS A 505 -13.74 9.75 -43.16
N LYS A 506 -14.39 8.61 -42.88
CA LYS A 506 -15.79 8.55 -42.40
C LYS A 506 -15.93 7.47 -41.33
N ILE A 507 -16.53 7.79 -40.20
CA ILE A 507 -16.95 6.79 -39.21
C ILE A 507 -18.17 6.05 -39.78
N ILE A 508 -18.18 4.72 -39.67
CA ILE A 508 -19.31 3.85 -39.99
C ILE A 508 -19.59 2.90 -38.82
N GLU A 509 -20.84 2.48 -38.69
CA GLU A 509 -21.30 1.48 -37.73
C GLU A 509 -21.82 0.27 -38.53
N GLU A 510 -21.27 -0.91 -38.28
CA GLU A 510 -21.72 -2.13 -38.96
C GLU A 510 -22.75 -2.88 -38.11
N GLN A 511 -23.90 -3.20 -38.69
CA GLN A 511 -25.00 -3.86 -37.97
C GLN A 511 -24.76 -5.35 -37.65
N LYS A 512 -23.58 -5.90 -37.98
CA LYS A 512 -23.23 -7.31 -37.78
C LYS A 512 -22.14 -7.49 -36.71
N ASP A 513 -21.04 -6.75 -36.82
CA ASP A 513 -20.00 -6.71 -35.81
C ASP A 513 -20.20 -5.47 -34.93
N ALA A 514 -20.51 -5.67 -33.64
CA ALA A 514 -20.76 -4.58 -32.70
C ALA A 514 -19.49 -3.71 -32.49
N GLY A 515 -19.37 -2.64 -33.26
CA GLY A 515 -18.24 -1.72 -33.20
C GLY A 515 -18.34 -0.57 -34.21
N ARG A 516 -17.60 0.49 -33.93
CA ARG A 516 -17.38 1.61 -34.86
C ARG A 516 -16.14 1.33 -35.69
N PHE A 517 -16.17 1.70 -36.96
CA PHE A 517 -15.03 1.57 -37.88
C PHE A 517 -14.74 2.92 -38.56
N LEU A 518 -13.46 3.24 -38.71
CA LEU A 518 -12.98 4.33 -39.56
C LEU A 518 -12.81 3.79 -40.98
N LYS A 519 -13.70 4.22 -41.89
CA LYS A 519 -13.54 4.00 -43.32
C LYS A 519 -12.64 5.10 -43.90
N LEU A 520 -11.47 4.69 -44.34
CA LEU A 520 -10.47 5.54 -45.00
C LEU A 520 -10.54 5.31 -46.51
N GLN A 521 -10.47 6.38 -47.29
CA GLN A 521 -10.54 6.31 -48.75
C GLN A 521 -9.58 7.32 -49.40
N THR A 522 -8.73 6.85 -50.33
CA THR A 522 -7.87 7.74 -51.12
C THR A 522 -7.71 7.24 -52.57
N LEU A 523 -7.18 8.08 -53.44
CA LEU A 523 -7.01 7.84 -54.88
C LEU A 523 -5.53 7.81 -55.24
N LEU A 524 -5.01 6.61 -55.45
CA LEU A 524 -3.68 6.38 -55.99
C LEU A 524 -3.68 6.70 -57.49
N ARG A 525 -2.75 7.56 -57.93
CA ARG A 525 -2.63 8.00 -59.33
C ARG A 525 -1.18 7.85 -59.77
N ASN A 526 -0.95 6.97 -60.73
CA ASN A 526 0.34 6.71 -61.36
C ASN A 526 1.48 6.60 -60.33
N ALA A 527 1.30 5.77 -59.30
CA ALA A 527 2.37 5.49 -58.35
C ALA A 527 3.41 4.56 -59.01
N PRO A 528 4.68 4.96 -59.11
CA PRO A 528 5.70 4.15 -59.78
C PRO A 528 5.97 2.88 -58.98
N VAL A 529 5.97 1.74 -59.67
CA VAL A 529 6.27 0.42 -59.11
C VAL A 529 7.70 0.06 -59.51
N LYS A 530 8.59 0.13 -58.53
CA LYS A 530 9.99 -0.27 -58.68
C LYS A 530 10.06 -1.80 -58.61
N ILE A 531 10.42 -2.45 -59.71
CA ILE A 531 10.64 -3.90 -59.74
C ILE A 531 11.88 -4.26 -58.90
N THR A 532 11.79 -5.32 -58.12
CA THR A 532 12.87 -5.85 -57.27
C THR A 532 13.25 -7.30 -57.59
N ASP A 533 12.37 -8.05 -58.26
CA ASP A 533 12.67 -9.39 -58.78
C ASP A 533 12.04 -9.55 -60.18
N ASP A 534 12.88 -9.47 -61.21
CA ASP A 534 12.47 -9.61 -62.61
C ASP A 534 11.93 -11.03 -62.94
N SER A 535 12.36 -12.05 -62.19
CA SER A 535 11.97 -13.45 -62.41
C SER A 535 10.59 -13.77 -61.82
N VAL A 536 10.17 -13.07 -60.77
CA VAL A 536 8.80 -13.11 -60.26
C VAL A 536 7.90 -12.16 -61.07
N PHE A 537 8.40 -10.98 -61.45
CA PHE A 537 7.67 -10.04 -62.30
C PHE A 537 7.33 -10.62 -63.69
N ALA A 538 8.28 -11.32 -64.35
CA ALA A 538 8.02 -11.97 -65.62
C ALA A 538 6.88 -13.01 -65.55
N LYS A 539 6.81 -13.80 -64.46
CA LYS A 539 5.72 -14.76 -64.22
C LYS A 539 4.39 -14.08 -63.93
N PHE A 540 4.40 -12.91 -63.28
CA PHE A 540 3.21 -12.10 -63.09
C PHE A 540 2.67 -11.59 -64.43
N VAL A 541 3.53 -11.05 -65.31
CA VAL A 541 3.12 -10.60 -66.65
C VAL A 541 2.67 -11.75 -67.54
N GLU A 542 3.33 -12.92 -67.47
CA GLU A 542 2.91 -14.15 -68.17
C GLU A 542 1.49 -14.58 -67.74
N SER A 543 1.22 -14.62 -66.44
CA SER A 543 -0.14 -14.85 -65.92
C SER A 543 -1.12 -13.78 -66.42
N LEU A 544 -0.77 -12.49 -66.36
CA LEU A 544 -1.67 -11.37 -66.75
C LEU A 544 -2.09 -11.41 -68.22
N LEU A 545 -1.23 -11.92 -69.11
CA LEU A 545 -1.53 -12.07 -70.54
C LEU A 545 -2.25 -13.39 -70.89
N THR A 546 -2.30 -14.34 -69.96
CA THR A 546 -2.79 -15.71 -70.21
C THR A 546 -4.09 -16.03 -69.46
N GLU A 547 -4.24 -15.53 -68.24
CA GLU A 547 -5.38 -15.74 -67.36
C GLU A 547 -6.51 -14.75 -67.71
N LYS A 548 -7.76 -15.25 -67.81
CA LYS A 548 -8.95 -14.43 -68.15
C LYS A 548 -9.72 -13.92 -66.93
N GLU A 549 -9.20 -14.19 -65.74
CA GLU A 549 -9.80 -13.86 -64.45
C GLU A 549 -8.84 -12.93 -63.68
N ALA A 550 -9.34 -12.25 -62.66
CA ALA A 550 -8.56 -11.26 -61.93
C ALA A 550 -7.43 -11.93 -61.13
N ILE A 551 -6.19 -11.46 -61.33
CA ILE A 551 -5.03 -11.98 -60.62
C ILE A 551 -4.95 -11.38 -59.23
N MET A 552 -4.90 -12.25 -58.21
CA MET A 552 -4.74 -11.84 -56.82
C MET A 552 -3.26 -11.56 -56.52
N ILE A 553 -2.97 -10.31 -56.17
CA ILE A 553 -1.66 -9.83 -55.70
C ILE A 553 -1.75 -9.59 -54.19
N GLY A 554 -0.75 -10.06 -53.44
CA GLY A 554 -0.57 -9.75 -52.03
C GLY A 554 0.08 -8.38 -51.83
N ILE A 555 -0.35 -7.67 -50.79
CA ILE A 555 0.16 -6.37 -50.39
C ILE A 555 0.52 -6.42 -48.92
N GLU A 556 1.76 -6.05 -48.60
CA GLU A 556 2.23 -5.76 -47.24
C GLU A 556 2.66 -4.28 -47.22
N ALA A 557 2.21 -3.51 -46.24
CA ALA A 557 2.49 -2.08 -46.17
C ALA A 557 2.78 -1.61 -44.75
N LEU A 558 3.69 -0.64 -44.65
CA LEU A 558 3.87 0.20 -43.46
C LEU A 558 3.28 1.58 -43.79
N VAL A 559 2.33 2.03 -42.96
CA VAL A 559 1.53 3.23 -43.22
C VAL A 559 1.74 4.25 -42.10
N ASP A 560 2.17 5.46 -42.46
CA ASP A 560 2.15 6.59 -41.54
C ASP A 560 0.85 7.38 -41.73
N ALA A 561 0.21 7.72 -40.62
CA ALA A 561 -1.06 8.43 -40.58
C ALA A 561 -0.96 9.73 -39.79
N GLN A 562 -1.37 10.84 -40.41
CA GLN A 562 -1.69 12.06 -39.68
C GLN A 562 -3.12 11.96 -39.14
N VAL A 563 -3.23 11.72 -37.84
CA VAL A 563 -4.49 11.62 -37.12
C VAL A 563 -4.82 12.99 -36.52
N SER A 564 -6.03 13.49 -36.78
CA SER A 564 -6.58 14.69 -36.16
C SER A 564 -7.67 14.30 -35.16
N SER A 565 -7.53 14.76 -33.92
CA SER A 565 -8.43 14.53 -32.78
C SER A 565 -8.63 15.81 -31.97
N VAL A 566 -9.36 15.71 -30.86
CA VAL A 566 -9.60 16.80 -29.90
C VAL A 566 -8.32 17.39 -29.29
N LEU A 567 -7.23 16.60 -29.26
CA LEU A 567 -5.91 17.01 -28.77
C LEU A 567 -5.01 17.60 -29.88
N GLY A 568 -5.57 17.85 -31.06
CA GLY A 568 -4.84 18.35 -32.23
C GLY A 568 -4.38 17.24 -33.18
N LYS A 569 -3.17 17.40 -33.73
CA LYS A 569 -2.61 16.51 -34.76
C LYS A 569 -1.49 15.64 -34.18
N ILE A 570 -1.55 14.35 -34.47
CA ILE A 570 -0.61 13.32 -33.99
C ILE A 570 -0.11 12.53 -35.20
N LEU A 571 1.17 12.16 -35.23
CA LEU A 571 1.78 11.36 -36.29
C LEU A 571 1.99 9.92 -35.83
N VAL A 572 1.10 9.03 -36.23
CA VAL A 572 1.27 7.58 -36.00
C VAL A 572 2.07 7.01 -37.16
N LYS A 573 3.23 6.39 -36.88
CA LYS A 573 4.11 5.81 -37.92
C LYS A 573 4.04 4.29 -37.97
N ASP A 574 4.48 3.75 -39.10
CA ASP A 574 4.77 2.32 -39.34
C ASP A 574 3.59 1.37 -39.04
N ILE A 575 2.34 1.84 -39.20
CA ILE A 575 1.14 1.02 -38.96
C ILE A 575 1.14 -0.16 -39.96
N PRO A 576 1.16 -1.42 -39.49
CA PRO A 576 1.18 -2.58 -40.38
C PRO A 576 -0.19 -2.77 -41.03
N ALA A 577 -0.20 -2.93 -42.34
CA ALA A 577 -1.40 -3.23 -43.12
C ALA A 577 -1.11 -4.31 -44.18
N GLU A 578 -1.94 -5.34 -44.21
CA GLU A 578 -1.85 -6.44 -45.18
C GLU A 578 -3.17 -6.57 -45.95
N GLY A 579 -3.11 -7.10 -47.17
CA GLY A 579 -4.30 -7.37 -47.97
C GLY A 579 -4.01 -8.16 -49.24
N THR A 580 -5.07 -8.52 -49.95
CA THR A 580 -4.97 -9.08 -51.30
C THR A 580 -5.87 -8.31 -52.25
N VAL A 581 -5.39 -8.10 -53.48
CA VAL A 581 -5.99 -7.19 -54.46
C VAL A 581 -6.16 -7.91 -55.79
N PRO A 582 -7.36 -7.87 -56.40
CA PRO A 582 -7.55 -8.27 -57.78
C PRO A 582 -6.95 -7.21 -58.73
N ILE A 583 -6.12 -7.65 -59.66
CA ILE A 583 -5.72 -6.88 -60.84
C ILE A 583 -6.33 -7.54 -62.08
N ASN A 584 -6.97 -6.72 -62.91
CA ASN A 584 -7.48 -7.11 -64.22
C ASN A 584 -6.46 -6.72 -65.30
N SER A 585 -6.48 -7.43 -66.43
CA SER A 585 -5.89 -6.96 -67.69
C SER A 585 -6.82 -5.98 -68.43
#